data_AF-A0A939X2Z5-F1
#
_entry.id   AF-A0A939X2Z5-F1
#
_cell.length_a   1.000
_cell.length_b   1.000
_cell.length_c   1.000
_cell.angle_alpha   90.00
_cell.angle_beta   90.00
_cell.angle_gamma   90.00
#
_symmetry.space_group_name_H-M   'P 1'
#
loop_
_entity.id
_entity.type
_entity.pdbx_description
1 polymer ?
#
loop_
_entity_poly.entity_id
_entity_poly.type
_entity_poly.pdbx_seq_one_letter_code
_entity_poly.pdbx_strand_id
1 'polypeptide(L)' 'MLKECHRAGIGKKLFEKAREIARSEGFSFMQVKTVKMGVYEDYDKTNLFYQALGFNELEVFPLLWDEANPCQVYIMSI' A
#
# COMPACT_ATOMS: atom_id res chain seq x y z
N MET A 1 7.21 -7.30 -6.82
CA MET A 1 7.25 -7.24 -8.31
C MET A 1 8.69 -7.37 -8.75
N LEU A 2 8.96 -8.01 -9.88
CA LEU A 2 10.28 -7.89 -10.51
C LEU A 2 10.52 -6.41 -10.83
N LYS A 3 11.72 -5.89 -10.52
CA LYS A 3 12.05 -4.46 -10.73
C LYS A 3 11.80 -4.03 -12.19
N GLU A 4 11.94 -4.96 -13.13
CA GLU A 4 11.66 -4.80 -14.56
C GLU A 4 10.19 -4.47 -14.89
N CYS A 5 9.25 -4.91 -14.06
CA CYS A 5 7.82 -4.64 -14.26
C CYS A 5 7.39 -3.28 -13.68
N HIS A 6 8.28 -2.56 -12.99
CA HIS A 6 7.94 -1.28 -12.37
C HIS A 6 7.61 -0.23 -13.44
N ARG A 7 6.66 0.65 -13.14
CA ARG A 7 6.20 1.75 -14.02
C ARG A 7 5.54 1.32 -15.34
N ALA A 8 5.30 0.03 -15.55
CA ALA A 8 4.51 -0.49 -16.68
C ALA A 8 2.98 -0.48 -16.45
N GLY A 9 2.51 0.17 -15.37
CA GLY A 9 1.08 0.23 -15.00
C GLY A 9 0.49 -1.07 -14.44
N ILE A 10 1.27 -2.15 -14.35
CA ILE A 10 0.81 -3.47 -13.86
C ILE A 10 0.26 -3.38 -12.43
N GLY A 11 0.99 -2.72 -11.53
CA GLY A 11 0.55 -2.54 -10.14
C GLY A 11 -0.79 -1.80 -10.03
N LYS A 12 -0.98 -0.76 -10.86
CA LYS A 12 -2.25 -0.01 -10.91
C LYS A 12 -3.40 -0.89 -11.41
N LYS A 13 -3.19 -1.68 -12.48
CA LYS A 13 -4.21 -2.61 -12.99
C LYS A 13 -4.60 -3.68 -11.97
N LEU A 14 -3.63 -4.24 -11.26
CA LEU A 14 -3.89 -5.21 -10.19
C LEU A 14 -4.70 -4.58 -9.06
N PHE A 15 -4.33 -3.37 -8.64
CA PHE A 15 -5.07 -2.64 -7.63
C PHE A 15 -6.51 -2.33 -8.07
N GLU A 16 -6.72 -1.84 -9.30
CA GLU A 16 -8.05 -1.54 -9.83
C GLU A 16 -8.95 -2.78 -9.80
N LYS A 17 -8.43 -3.96 -10.19
CA LYS A 17 -9.17 -5.22 -10.07
C LYS A 17 -9.47 -5.62 -8.64
N ALA A 18 -8.53 -5.48 -7.72
CA ALA A 18 -8.79 -5.74 -6.30
C ALA A 18 -9.86 -4.80 -5.73
N ARG A 19 -9.84 -3.52 -6.12
CA ARG A 19 -10.84 -2.52 -5.70
C ARG A 19 -12.24 -2.82 -6.26
N GLU A 20 -12.34 -3.21 -7.53
CA GLU A 20 -13.59 -3.65 -8.15
C GLU A 20 -14.22 -4.81 -7.38
N ILE A 21 -13.42 -5.84 -7.06
CA ILE A 21 -13.87 -7.01 -6.27
C ILE A 21 -14.35 -6.56 -4.89
N ALA A 22 -13.53 -5.80 -4.17
CA ALA A 22 -13.88 -5.36 -2.83
C ALA A 22 -15.16 -4.51 -2.79
N ARG A 23 -15.38 -3.66 -3.81
CA ARG A 23 -16.64 -2.92 -3.98
C ARG A 23 -17.82 -3.85 -4.22
N SER A 24 -17.65 -4.86 -5.08
CA SER A 24 -18.71 -5.83 -5.39
C SER A 24 -19.10 -6.70 -4.21
N GLU A 25 -18.17 -6.96 -3.29
CA GLU A 25 -18.39 -7.71 -2.05
C GLU A 25 -18.92 -6.84 -0.90
N GLY A 26 -19.10 -5.53 -1.12
CA GLY A 26 -19.71 -4.61 -0.16
C GLY A 26 -18.76 -4.09 0.93
N PHE A 27 -17.44 -4.17 0.71
CA PHE A 27 -16.48 -3.58 1.66
C PHE A 27 -16.47 -2.05 1.55
N SER A 28 -16.42 -1.38 2.71
CA SER A 28 -16.33 0.08 2.78
C SER A 28 -14.90 0.61 2.66
N PHE A 29 -13.90 -0.20 3.02
CA PHE A 29 -12.51 0.23 3.11
C PHE A 29 -11.53 -0.85 2.65
N MET A 30 -10.40 -0.44 2.08
CA MET A 30 -9.20 -1.27 1.88
C MET A 30 -8.09 -0.77 2.78
N GLN A 31 -7.29 -1.70 3.29
CA GLN A 31 -6.04 -1.39 3.99
C GLN A 31 -4.86 -2.09 3.35
N VAL A 32 -3.72 -1.43 3.36
CA VAL A 32 -2.42 -2.03 3.00
C VAL A 32 -1.39 -1.72 4.08
N LYS A 33 -0.38 -2.58 4.18
CA LYS A 33 0.71 -2.46 5.15
C LYS A 33 2.05 -2.45 4.42
N THR A 34 2.96 -1.58 4.85
CA THR A 34 4.31 -1.45 4.30
C THR A 34 5.26 -0.99 5.41
N VAL A 35 6.58 -1.09 5.21
CA VAL A 35 7.52 -0.43 6.13
C VAL A 35 7.35 1.09 6.00
N LYS A 36 7.38 1.79 7.12
CA LYS A 36 7.25 3.26 7.21
C LYS A 36 8.21 3.97 6.25
N MET A 37 7.72 5.03 5.64
CA MET A 37 8.53 5.90 4.79
C MET A 37 9.73 6.47 5.54
N GLY A 38 10.88 6.55 4.86
CA GLY A 38 12.16 7.03 5.37
C GLY A 38 13.03 5.95 6.01
N VAL A 39 12.54 4.71 6.15
CA VAL A 39 13.33 3.60 6.71
C VAL A 39 14.17 2.91 5.62
N TYR A 40 13.58 2.66 4.45
CA TYR A 40 14.25 1.99 3.34
C TYR A 40 13.78 2.56 1.99
N GLU A 41 14.71 2.93 1.10
CA GLU A 41 14.38 3.55 -0.19
C GLU A 41 13.46 2.71 -1.09
N ASP A 42 13.60 1.38 -1.06
CA ASP A 42 12.75 0.49 -1.87
C ASP A 42 11.31 0.43 -1.31
N TYR A 43 11.12 0.64 0.00
CA TYR A 43 9.80 0.78 0.61
C TYR A 43 9.24 2.19 0.43
N ASP A 44 10.05 3.24 0.37
CA ASP A 44 9.57 4.60 0.05
C ASP A 44 8.86 4.64 -1.30
N LYS A 45 9.40 3.92 -2.31
CA LYS A 45 8.74 3.74 -3.61
C LYS A 45 7.37 3.06 -3.46
N THR A 46 7.24 2.11 -2.54
CA THR A 46 5.98 1.41 -2.24
C THR A 46 4.98 2.34 -1.54
N ASN A 47 5.43 3.13 -0.57
CA ASN A 47 4.60 4.13 0.11
C ASN A 47 4.05 5.17 -0.88
N LEU A 48 4.92 5.74 -1.72
CA LEU A 48 4.54 6.70 -2.77
C LEU A 48 3.57 6.10 -3.79
N PHE A 49 3.73 4.81 -4.12
CA PHE A 49 2.80 4.11 -5.00
C PHE A 49 1.37 4.08 -4.41
N TYR A 50 1.21 3.71 -3.14
CA TYR A 50 -0.11 3.67 -2.50
C TYR A 50 -0.72 5.07 -2.32
N GLN A 51 0.09 6.07 -1.95
CA GLN A 51 -0.35 7.46 -1.91
C GLN A 51 -0.85 7.94 -3.28
N ALA A 52 -0.14 7.61 -4.36
CA ALA A 52 -0.55 7.94 -5.73
C ALA A 52 -1.83 7.22 -6.19
N LEU A 53 -2.18 6.09 -5.57
CA LEU A 53 -3.46 5.41 -5.79
C LEU A 53 -4.62 6.06 -5.02
N GLY A 54 -4.33 6.95 -4.06
CA GLY A 54 -5.32 7.65 -3.22
C GLY A 54 -5.51 7.04 -1.83
N PHE A 55 -4.60 6.18 -1.37
CA PHE A 55 -4.59 5.76 0.03
C PHE A 55 -4.08 6.89 0.92
N ASN A 56 -4.66 6.99 2.12
CA ASN A 56 -4.24 7.92 3.17
C ASN A 56 -3.48 7.18 4.28
N GLU A 57 -2.52 7.84 4.90
CA GLU A 57 -1.84 7.31 6.09
C GLU A 57 -2.84 7.20 7.24
N LEU A 58 -2.88 6.02 7.87
CA LEU A 58 -3.76 5.77 9.01
C LEU A 58 -2.99 5.79 10.33
N GLU A 59 -2.02 4.90 10.47
CA GLU A 59 -1.28 4.69 11.71
C GLU A 59 0.05 3.98 11.43
N VAL A 60 1.05 4.21 12.29
CA VAL A 60 2.30 3.44 12.30
C VAL A 60 2.34 2.58 13.56
N PHE A 61 2.49 1.27 13.38
CA PHE A 61 2.76 0.34 14.47
C PHE A 61 4.26 0.05 14.55
N PRO A 62 4.99 0.60 15.55
CA PRO A 62 6.45 0.47 15.61
C PRO A 62 6.92 -0.96 15.89
N LEU A 63 6.07 -1.81 16.47
CA LEU A 63 6.44 -3.15 16.97
C LEU A 63 5.58 -4.28 16.39
N LEU A 64 4.78 -4.02 15.35
CA LEU A 64 3.90 -5.06 14.78
C LEU A 64 4.69 -6.17 14.08
N TRP A 65 5.79 -5.81 13.40
CA TRP A 65 6.71 -6.77 12.79
C TRP A 65 7.96 -6.91 13.66
N ASP A 66 8.73 -5.82 13.78
CA ASP A 66 9.87 -5.66 14.69
C ASP A 66 10.30 -4.17 14.71
N GLU A 67 11.24 -3.81 15.59
CA GLU A 67 11.73 -2.44 15.75
C GLU A 67 12.40 -1.85 14.50
N ALA A 68 13.02 -2.69 13.65
CA ALA A 68 13.68 -2.23 12.43
C ALA A 68 12.67 -2.00 11.29
N ASN A 69 11.48 -2.61 11.37
CA ASN A 69 10.44 -2.58 10.37
C ASN A 69 9.13 -1.98 10.92
N PRO A 70 9.10 -0.68 11.28
CA PRO A 70 7.87 -0.05 11.74
C PRO A 70 6.80 -0.12 10.64
N CYS A 71 5.65 -0.71 10.96
CA CYS A 71 4.60 -0.99 9.99
C CYS A 71 3.71 0.24 9.79
N GLN A 72 3.77 0.86 8.62
CA GLN A 72 2.82 1.86 8.17
C GLN A 72 1.56 1.19 7.63
N VAL A 73 0.41 1.58 8.18
CA VAL A 73 -0.91 1.24 7.64
C VAL A 73 -1.43 2.40 6.81
N TYR A 74 -1.94 2.08 5.64
CA TYR A 74 -2.65 2.98 4.75
C TYR A 74 -4.09 2.51 4.60
N ILE A 75 -5.02 3.45 4.45
CA ILE A 75 -6.45 3.17 4.28
C ILE A 75 -7.05 3.96 3.11
N MET A 76 -8.01 3.35 2.42
CA MET A 76 -8.81 3.98 1.37
C MET A 76 -10.27 3.57 1.53
N SER A 77 -11.19 4.52 1.37
CA SER A 77 -12.63 4.23 1.19
C SER A 77 -12.91 3.75 -0.25
N ILE A 78 -13.69 2.69 -0.40
CA ILE A 78 -13.92 2.02 -1.70
C ILE A 78 -15.03 2.67 -2.53
#